data_AF-A0A0Q8CYJ3-F1
#
_entry.id   AF-A0A0Q8CYJ3-F1
#
_cell.length_a   1.000
_cell.length_b   1.000
_cell.length_c   1.000
_cell.angle_alpha   90.00
_cell.angle_beta   90.00
_cell.angle_gamma   90.00
#
_symmetry.space_group_name_H-M   'P 1'
#
loop_
_entity.id
_entity.type
_entity.pdbx_description
1 polymer ?
#
loop_
_entity_poly.entity_id
_entity_poly.type
_entity_poly.pdbx_seq_one_letter_code
_entity_poly.pdbx_strand_id
1 'polypeptide(L)'
;MNDPHDSSIDALLRQHFDGPVADAGFSDRVMRQLPARRHARRWQLPLGILAGLGACLWSLSSTPLIRAGWQDWMRGSLSSAAVIMLLTLMGMSLMASWWALAENE
;
A
#
# COMPACT_ATOMS: atom_id res chain seq x y z
N MET A 1 2.99 0.70 11.58
CA MET A 1 2.81 0.20 12.95
C MET A 1 3.90 0.89 13.75
N ASN A 2 3.56 1.94 14.52
CA ASN A 2 4.60 2.80 15.11
C ASN A 2 5.57 1.96 15.93
N ASP A 3 6.85 2.15 15.65
CA ASP A 3 7.97 1.47 16.29
C ASP A 3 7.86 1.66 17.81
N PRO A 4 8.04 0.62 18.65
CA PRO A 4 8.04 0.77 20.11
C PRO A 4 9.05 1.81 20.64
N HIS A 5 10.05 2.20 19.85
CA HIS A 5 10.93 3.33 20.16
C HIS A 5 10.26 4.70 19.97
N ASP A 6 9.33 4.81 19.04
CA ASP A 6 8.61 6.05 18.75
C ASP A 6 7.65 6.40 19.89
N SER A 7 7.01 5.39 20.48
CA SER A 7 6.09 5.56 21.60
C SER A 7 6.79 5.93 22.92
N SER A 8 8.03 5.48 23.14
CA SER A 8 8.80 5.87 24.33
C SER A 8 9.34 7.30 24.24
N ILE A 9 9.71 7.75 23.03
CA ILE A 9 10.10 9.14 22.76
C ILE A 9 8.91 10.07 22.95
N ASP A 10 7.74 9.71 22.41
CA ASP A 10 6.50 10.48 22.58
C ASP A 10 6.10 10.62 24.06
N ALA A 11 6.28 9.57 24.85
CA ALA A 11 6.00 9.60 26.29
C ALA A 11 6.95 10.55 27.04
N LEU A 12 8.25 10.54 26.72
CA LEU A 12 9.24 11.45 27.31
C LEU A 12 8.98 12.91 26.93
N LEU A 13 8.62 13.17 25.67
CA LEU A 13 8.29 14.50 25.18
C LEU A 13 7.03 15.04 25.86
N ARG A 14 5.98 14.23 26.01
CA ARG A 14 4.76 14.63 26.73
C ARG A 14 4.98 14.83 28.22
N GLN A 15 5.93 14.12 28.82
CA GLN A 15 6.26 14.28 30.24
C GLN A 15 6.98 15.60 30.53
N HIS A 16 7.76 16.12 29.58
CA HIS A 16 8.56 17.34 29.76
C HIS A 16 7.97 18.59 29.11
N PHE A 17 6.95 18.45 28.27
CA PHE A 17 6.23 19.56 27.67
C PHE A 17 4.79 19.62 28.18
N ASP A 18 4.46 20.69 28.89
CA ASP A 18 3.14 21.00 29.49
C ASP A 18 2.05 21.36 28.44
N GLY A 19 2.19 20.86 27.21
CA GLY A 19 1.29 21.13 26.10
C GLY A 19 1.85 22.15 25.10
N PRO A 20 1.02 22.55 24.12
CA PRO A 20 1.46 23.39 23.01
C PRO A 20 1.88 24.77 23.53
N VAL A 21 3.12 25.15 23.21
CA VAL A 21 3.65 26.49 23.49
C VAL A 21 2.82 27.52 22.74
N ALA A 22 2.38 28.57 23.44
CA ALA A 22 1.65 29.67 22.82
C ALA A 22 2.54 30.35 21.75
N ASP A 23 2.22 30.12 20.48
CA ASP A 23 3.01 30.56 19.34
C ASP A 23 2.46 31.85 18.69
N ALA A 24 1.43 32.46 19.30
CA ALA A 24 0.71 33.63 18.79
C ALA A 24 0.30 33.50 17.31
N GLY A 25 -0.04 32.28 16.88
CA GLY A 25 -0.42 31.96 15.51
C GLY A 25 0.75 32.01 14.51
N PHE A 26 2.00 31.95 14.97
CA PHE A 26 3.18 31.83 14.11
C PHE A 26 3.11 30.58 13.23
N SER A 27 2.82 29.42 13.81
CA SER A 27 2.74 28.17 13.05
C SER A 27 1.61 28.22 12.03
N ASP A 28 0.48 28.83 12.35
CA ASP A 28 -0.64 29.01 11.42
C ASP A 28 -0.26 29.91 10.23
N ARG A 29 0.43 31.04 10.47
CA ARG A 29 0.95 31.91 9.40
C ARG A 29 1.97 31.19 8.52
N VAL A 30 2.87 30.40 9.10
CA VAL A 30 3.85 29.59 8.36
C VAL A 30 3.14 28.52 7.54
N MET A 31 2.19 27.79 8.12
CA MET A 31 1.45 26.73 7.43
C MET A 31 0.64 27.26 6.24
N ARG A 32 0.10 28.48 6.32
CA ARG A 32 -0.58 29.13 5.18
C ARG A 32 0.36 29.59 4.07
N GLN A 33 1.63 29.85 4.38
CA GLN A 33 2.64 30.28 3.40
C GLN A 33 3.39 29.10 2.75
N LEU A 34 3.28 27.90 3.33
CA LEU A 34 3.87 26.72 2.71
C LEU A 34 3.16 26.39 1.39
N PRO A 35 3.91 26.05 0.32
CA PRO A 35 3.32 25.59 -0.91
C PRO A 35 2.46 24.36 -0.63
N ALA A 36 1.30 24.27 -1.29
CA ALA A 36 0.39 23.15 -1.14
C ALA A 36 1.19 21.84 -1.25
N ARG A 37 1.28 21.08 -0.15
CA ARG A 37 1.90 19.75 -0.15
C ARG A 37 1.27 18.98 -1.30
N ARG A 38 2.07 18.49 -2.24
CA ARG A 38 1.60 17.61 -3.32
C ARG A 38 0.92 16.42 -2.65
N HIS A 39 -0.40 16.51 -2.50
CA HIS A 39 -1.19 15.37 -2.08
C HIS A 39 -1.04 14.38 -3.21
N ALA A 40 -0.37 13.25 -2.94
CA ALA A 40 -0.32 12.12 -3.85
C ALA A 40 -1.74 11.93 -4.36
N ARG A 41 -1.91 12.10 -5.68
CA ARG A 41 -3.22 12.28 -6.28
C ARG A 41 -3.93 10.95 -6.05
N ARG A 42 -4.89 10.90 -5.12
CA ARG A 42 -5.52 9.63 -4.66
C ARG A 42 -6.04 8.74 -5.80
N TRP A 43 -6.26 9.33 -6.97
CA TRP A 43 -6.65 8.66 -8.22
C TRP A 43 -5.53 7.89 -8.94
N GLN A 44 -4.26 8.14 -8.64
CA GLN A 44 -3.13 7.42 -9.24
C GLN A 44 -3.05 5.97 -8.76
N LEU A 45 -3.43 5.72 -7.51
CA LEU A 45 -3.50 4.36 -6.94
C LEU A 45 -4.52 3.47 -7.67
N PRO A 46 -5.82 3.82 -7.77
CA PRO A 46 -6.78 2.99 -8.51
C PRO A 46 -6.43 2.89 -9.99
N LEU A 47 -5.84 3.93 -10.59
CA LEU A 47 -5.39 3.89 -11.99
C LEU A 47 -4.26 2.87 -12.19
N GLY A 48 -3.27 2.86 -11.29
CA GLY A 48 -2.17 1.89 -11.30
C GLY A 48 -2.66 0.45 -11.10
N ILE A 49 -3.62 0.25 -10.19
CA ILE A 49 -4.25 -1.07 -9.97
C ILE A 49 -4.97 -1.55 -11.23
N LEU A 50 -5.77 -0.71 -11.87
CA LEU A 50 -6.49 -1.05 -13.10
C LEU A 50 -5.54 -1.34 -14.26
N ALA A 51 -4.49 -0.54 -14.42
CA ALA A 51 -3.46 -0.74 -15.44
C ALA A 51 -2.71 -2.07 -15.23
N GLY A 52 -2.33 -2.37 -13.98
CA GLY A 52 -1.71 -3.63 -13.61
C GLY A 52 -2.61 -4.83 -13.85
N LEU A 53 -3.91 -4.73 -13.49
CA LEU A 53 -4.89 -5.78 -13.75
C LEU A 53 -5.06 -6.06 -15.25
N GLY A 54 -5.17 -5.01 -16.05
CA GLY A 54 -5.28 -5.11 -17.51
C GLY A 54 -4.05 -5.74 -18.14
N ALA A 55 -2.84 -5.30 -17.75
CA ALA A 55 -1.59 -5.87 -18.23
C ALA A 55 -1.43 -7.35 -17.83
N CYS A 56 -1.85 -7.70 -16.61
CA CYS A 56 -1.83 -9.08 -16.12
C CYS A 56 -2.79 -9.96 -16.94
N LEU A 57 -4.05 -9.54 -17.11
CA LEU A 57 -5.04 -10.24 -17.94
C LEU A 57 -4.57 -10.41 -19.38
N TRP A 58 -3.97 -9.37 -19.96
CA TRP A 58 -3.40 -9.43 -21.31
C TRP A 58 -2.27 -10.44 -21.41
N SER A 59 -1.33 -10.42 -20.46
CA SER A 59 -0.20 -11.35 -20.40
C SER A 59 -0.64 -12.81 -20.21
N LEU A 60 -1.67 -13.05 -19.38
CA LEU A 60 -2.19 -14.39 -19.14
C LEU A 60 -3.06 -14.90 -20.29
N SER A 61 -3.63 -14.02 -21.13
CA SER A 61 -4.51 -14.42 -22.25
C SER A 61 -3.82 -15.32 -23.29
N SER A 62 -2.50 -15.17 -23.44
CA SER A 62 -1.67 -15.97 -24.34
C SER A 62 -1.22 -17.30 -23.73
N THR A 63 -1.51 -17.57 -22.45
CA THR A 63 -1.13 -18.82 -21.78
C THR A 63 -2.31 -19.78 -21.63
N PRO A 64 -2.07 -21.11 -21.72
CA PRO A 64 -3.12 -22.11 -21.49
C PRO A 64 -3.60 -22.14 -20.02
N LEU A 65 -2.91 -21.45 -19.12
CA LEU A 65 -3.20 -21.39 -17.69
C LEU A 65 -4.58 -20.83 -17.37
N ILE A 66 -5.05 -19.79 -18.09
CA ILE A 66 -6.41 -19.25 -17.88
C ILE A 66 -7.47 -20.29 -18.24
N ARG A 67 -7.29 -21.01 -19.35
CA ARG A 67 -8.26 -22.04 -19.78
C ARG A 67 -8.26 -23.23 -18.85
N ALA A 68 -7.07 -23.69 -18.43
CA ALA A 68 -6.92 -24.76 -17.45
C ALA A 68 -7.55 -24.38 -16.11
N GLY A 69 -7.23 -23.18 -15.60
CA GLY A 69 -7.81 -22.66 -14.35
C GLY A 69 -9.33 -22.49 -14.42
N TRP A 70 -9.88 -22.05 -15.56
CA TRP A 70 -11.33 -21.95 -15.75
C TRP A 70 -12.03 -23.32 -15.75
N GLN A 71 -11.44 -24.30 -16.43
CA GLN A 71 -11.96 -25.67 -16.45
C GLN A 71 -11.84 -26.35 -15.08
N ASP A 72 -10.75 -26.11 -14.36
CA ASP A 72 -10.51 -26.63 -13.01
C ASP A 72 -11.45 -26.00 -11.99
N TRP A 73 -11.73 -24.70 -12.12
CA TRP A 73 -12.73 -24.01 -11.30
C TRP A 73 -14.13 -24.56 -11.51
N MET A 74 -14.54 -24.79 -12.77
CA MET A 74 -15.81 -25.44 -13.11
C MET A 74 -15.90 -26.89 -12.60
N ARG A 75 -14.76 -27.55 -12.39
CA ARG A 75 -14.69 -28.92 -11.84
C ARG A 75 -14.53 -28.96 -10.32
N GLY A 76 -14.40 -27.81 -9.65
CA GLY A 76 -14.18 -27.74 -8.21
C GLY A 76 -12.85 -28.33 -7.73
N SER A 77 -11.89 -28.53 -8.63
CA SER A 77 -10.60 -29.15 -8.33
C SER A 77 -9.48 -28.12 -8.24
N LEU A 78 -8.73 -28.12 -7.14
CA LEU A 78 -7.51 -27.32 -7.02
C LEU A 78 -6.36 -28.02 -7.76
N SER A 79 -6.12 -27.56 -8.98
CA SER A 79 -5.00 -28.00 -9.82
C SER A 79 -3.67 -27.42 -9.36
N SER A 80 -2.57 -28.10 -9.68
CA SER A 80 -1.20 -27.62 -9.41
C SER A 80 -0.94 -26.24 -10.04
N ALA A 81 -1.57 -25.94 -11.18
CA ALA A 81 -1.52 -24.62 -11.80
C ALA A 81 -2.17 -23.53 -10.92
N ALA A 82 -3.31 -23.84 -10.28
CA ALA A 82 -3.98 -22.91 -9.37
C ALA A 82 -3.13 -22.65 -8.11
N VAL A 83 -2.42 -23.67 -7.61
CA VAL A 83 -1.49 -23.53 -6.48
C VAL A 83 -0.32 -22.60 -6.84
N ILE A 84 0.29 -22.76 -8.01
CA ILE A 84 1.37 -21.88 -8.49
C ILE A 84 0.85 -20.44 -8.66
N MET A 85 -0.37 -20.28 -9.18
CA MET A 85 -0.99 -18.97 -9.34
C MET A 85 -1.28 -18.29 -7.99
N LEU A 86 -1.73 -19.05 -6.99
CA LEU A 86 -1.92 -18.54 -5.62
C LEU A 86 -0.60 -18.13 -4.97
N LEU A 87 0.45 -18.94 -5.11
CA LEU A 87 1.78 -18.62 -4.57
C LEU A 87 2.36 -17.35 -5.21
N THR A 88 2.22 -17.20 -6.53
CA THR A 88 2.68 -16.00 -7.23
C THR A 88 1.88 -14.76 -6.83
N LEU A 89 0.56 -14.86 -6.70
CA LEU A 89 -0.29 -13.79 -6.16
C LEU A 89 0.10 -13.40 -4.73
N MET A 90 0.35 -14.38 -3.87
CA MET A 90 0.76 -14.15 -2.48
C MET A 90 2.13 -13.48 -2.41
N GLY A 91 3.10 -13.91 -3.23
CA GLY A 91 4.41 -13.27 -3.33
C GLY A 91 4.33 -11.83 -3.81
N MET A 92 3.55 -11.55 -4.87
CA MET A 92 3.36 -10.19 -5.37
C MET A 92 2.64 -9.29 -4.36
N SER A 93 1.66 -9.83 -3.63
CA SER A 93 0.95 -9.10 -2.56
C SER A 93 1.88 -8.74 -1.39
N LEU A 94 2.74 -9.67 -0.98
CA LEU A 94 3.76 -9.41 0.04
C LEU A 94 4.75 -8.33 -0.42
N MET A 95 5.22 -8.42 -1.67
CA MET A 95 6.13 -7.42 -2.24
C MET A 95 5.49 -6.03 -2.29
N ALA A 96 4.22 -5.95 -2.69
CA ALA A 96 3.45 -4.70 -2.71
C ALA A 96 3.24 -4.15 -1.29
N SER A 97 2.96 -5.02 -0.32
CA SER A 97 2.79 -4.64 1.09
C SER A 97 4.10 -4.14 1.70
N TRP A 98 5.21 -4.78 1.36
CA TRP A 98 6.55 -4.34 1.74
C TRP A 98 6.89 -2.97 1.16
N TRP A 99 6.61 -2.77 -0.13
CA TRP A 99 6.80 -1.47 -0.79
C TRP A 99 5.94 -0.38 -0.16
N ALA A 100 4.69 -0.68 0.16
CA ALA A 100 3.80 0.26 0.83
C ALA A 100 4.26 0.60 2.26
N LEU A 101 4.89 -0.34 2.97
CA LEU A 101 5.51 -0.06 4.27
C LEU A 101 6.72 0.87 4.11
N ALA A 102 7.62 0.56 3.17
CA ALA A 102 8.84 1.35 2.91
C ALA A 102 8.57 2.78 2.41
N GLU A 103 7.46 3.02 1.69
CA GLU A 103 7.06 4.36 1.24
C GLU A 103 6.46 5.21 2.39
N ASN A 104 6.00 4.57 3.47
CA ASN A 104 5.36 5.21 4.62
C ASN A 104 6.27 5.33 5.86
N GLU A 105 7.51 4.84 5.77
CA GLU A 105 8.62 5.09 6.71
C GLU A 105 9.44 6.31 6.24
#